data_AF-A0A7S3RA72-F1
#
_entry.id   AF-A0A7S3RA72-F1
#
_cell.length_a   1.000
_cell.length_b   1.000
_cell.length_c   1.000
_cell.angle_alpha   90.00
_cell.angle_beta   90.00
_cell.angle_gamma   90.00
#
_symmetry.space_group_name_H-M   'P 1'
#
loop_
_entity.id
_entity.type
_entity.pdbx_description
1 polymer ?
#
loop_
_entity_poly.entity_id
_entity_poly.type
_entity_poly.pdbx_seq_one_letter_code
_entity_poly.pdbx_strand_id
1 'polypeptide(L)'
;LSLIARTTSQKEAFRPPRALCRPTLATNVKGKPQQPRRPQATNSSAELSTKLALAAAAGSALALLMPSLPASADMEAGKSVFNQNCTACHMGGRNSVIADRTLDREAIEKYLKGGFTIEAIEYQVSNGKGAMPAWQDILDEDEIKDVAEYVYTTAKADGWPR
;
A
#
# COMPACT_ATOMS: atom_id res chain seq x y z
N LEU A 1 -71.28 15.41 -39.03
CA LEU A 1 -70.56 16.49 -38.35
C LEU A 1 -69.17 15.98 -38.02
N SER A 2 -68.22 16.29 -38.90
CA SER A 2 -66.79 16.04 -38.74
C SER A 2 -66.26 16.74 -37.50
N LEU A 3 -65.40 16.09 -36.71
CA LEU A 3 -64.29 16.79 -36.07
C LEU A 3 -63.08 15.85 -36.03
N ILE A 4 -62.13 16.19 -36.87
CA ILE A 4 -60.78 15.65 -36.99
C ILE A 4 -59.89 16.73 -36.36
N ALA A 5 -59.02 16.40 -35.41
CA ALA A 5 -57.85 17.23 -35.11
C ALA A 5 -56.76 16.40 -34.40
N ARG A 6 -55.77 16.00 -35.19
CA ARG A 6 -54.41 15.66 -34.71
C ARG A 6 -53.59 16.96 -34.71
N THR A 7 -52.85 17.24 -33.63
CA THR A 7 -51.63 18.07 -33.64
C THR A 7 -50.69 17.43 -32.59
N THR A 8 -49.76 16.56 -32.99
CA THR A 8 -48.32 16.78 -33.28
C THR A 8 -47.59 17.78 -32.38
N SER A 9 -46.48 17.29 -31.80
CA SER A 9 -45.21 18.02 -31.61
C SER A 9 -45.07 18.96 -30.41
N GLN A 10 -44.39 18.48 -29.36
CA GLN A 10 -43.34 19.24 -28.67
C GLN A 10 -42.19 18.31 -28.26
N LYS A 11 -41.09 18.38 -29.00
CA LYS A 11 -39.77 17.87 -28.59
C LYS A 11 -39.18 18.90 -27.62
N GLU A 12 -39.21 18.63 -26.33
CA GLU A 12 -38.44 19.44 -25.36
C GLU A 12 -37.11 18.74 -25.09
N ALA A 13 -36.09 19.15 -25.84
CA ALA A 13 -34.71 18.77 -25.62
C ALA A 13 -34.18 19.45 -24.35
N PHE A 14 -33.98 18.68 -23.28
CA PHE A 14 -33.32 19.14 -22.07
C PHE A 14 -31.84 19.44 -22.36
N ARG A 15 -31.49 20.73 -22.48
CA ARG A 15 -30.11 21.23 -22.55
C ARG A 15 -29.61 21.57 -21.14
N PRO A 16 -28.42 21.10 -20.71
CA PRO A 16 -27.79 21.59 -19.50
C PRO A 16 -27.21 23.01 -19.71
N PRO A 17 -27.19 23.87 -18.67
CA PRO A 17 -26.56 25.18 -18.76
C PRO A 17 -25.02 25.05 -18.83
N ARG A 18 -24.44 25.61 -19.90
CA ARG A 18 -23.00 25.92 -19.99
C ARG A 18 -22.65 26.99 -18.96
N ALA A 19 -22.01 26.60 -17.87
CA ALA A 19 -21.31 27.54 -16.99
C ALA A 19 -20.03 27.98 -17.70
N LEU A 20 -20.02 29.25 -18.11
CA LEU A 20 -18.91 29.93 -18.76
C LEU A 20 -17.81 30.23 -17.74
N CYS A 21 -16.58 29.86 -18.08
CA CYS A 21 -15.37 30.36 -17.44
C CYS A 21 -15.29 31.90 -17.53
N ARG A 22 -14.86 32.54 -16.45
CA ARG A 22 -14.25 33.88 -16.50
C ARG A 22 -13.05 33.95 -15.55
N PRO A 23 -11.89 34.45 -16.01
CA PRO A 23 -10.72 34.68 -15.17
C PRO A 23 -10.81 36.06 -14.53
N THR A 24 -10.54 36.17 -13.23
CA THR A 24 -10.29 37.45 -12.57
C THR A 24 -8.83 37.50 -12.16
N LEU A 25 -8.10 38.43 -12.77
CA LEU A 25 -6.72 38.81 -12.47
C LEU A 25 -6.76 40.18 -11.77
N ALA A 26 -6.14 40.31 -10.58
CA ALA A 26 -5.59 41.52 -9.93
C ALA A 26 -5.56 41.31 -8.40
N THR A 27 -4.43 40.99 -7.75
CA THR A 27 -3.28 41.82 -7.30
C THR A 27 -3.39 42.35 -5.85
N ASN A 28 -2.40 41.91 -5.05
CA ASN A 28 -1.59 42.68 -4.07
C ASN A 28 -1.93 42.70 -2.54
N VAL A 29 -1.24 41.81 -1.82
CA VAL A 29 -0.42 41.95 -0.57
C VAL A 29 -0.96 42.69 0.67
N LYS A 30 -1.06 41.93 1.76
CA LYS A 30 -0.56 42.30 3.10
C LYS A 30 -0.08 41.04 3.83
N GLY A 31 1.21 40.99 4.16
CA GLY A 31 1.85 39.82 4.75
C GLY A 31 1.66 39.65 6.26
N LYS A 32 1.96 38.44 6.75
CA LYS A 32 2.53 38.16 8.09
C LYS A 32 3.28 36.80 8.03
N PRO A 33 4.38 36.61 8.80
CA PRO A 33 5.54 35.84 8.40
C PRO A 33 5.46 34.33 8.59
N GLN A 34 6.31 33.67 7.82
CA GLN A 34 6.63 32.25 7.85
C GLN A 34 7.15 31.82 9.21
N GLN A 35 6.60 30.71 9.72
CA GLN A 35 7.23 29.95 10.80
C GLN A 35 8.47 29.23 10.26
N PRO A 36 9.62 29.35 10.96
CA PRO A 36 10.88 28.76 10.51
C PRO A 36 10.89 27.24 10.67
N ARG A 37 11.49 26.60 9.67
CA ARG A 37 12.02 25.24 9.72
C ARG A 37 12.77 25.01 11.02
N ARG A 38 12.37 23.99 11.77
CA ARG A 38 13.15 23.48 12.89
C ARG A 38 14.40 22.77 12.32
N PRO A 39 15.62 23.22 12.66
CA PRO A 39 16.85 22.55 12.22
C PRO A 39 17.05 21.22 12.95
N GLN A 40 17.62 20.26 12.21
CA GLN A 40 18.27 19.09 12.78
C GLN A 40 19.42 19.54 13.68
N ALA A 41 19.34 19.18 14.97
CA ALA A 41 20.44 19.38 15.89
C ALA A 41 21.39 18.17 15.79
N THR A 42 22.42 18.31 14.96
CA THR A 42 23.70 17.63 15.15
C THR A 42 24.37 18.24 16.37
N ASN A 43 24.76 17.45 17.37
CA ASN A 43 25.83 17.83 18.30
C ASN A 43 26.52 16.55 18.80
N SER A 44 27.63 16.24 18.16
CA SER A 44 28.73 15.47 18.75
C SER A 44 29.56 16.40 19.64
N SER A 45 30.39 15.82 20.50
CA SER A 45 31.25 16.42 21.55
C SER A 45 30.55 16.45 22.92
N ALA A 46 30.80 15.48 23.79
CA ALA A 46 32.01 15.32 24.61
C ALA A 46 32.04 16.29 25.79
N GLU A 47 32.59 15.82 26.91
CA GLU A 47 32.72 16.45 28.23
C GLU A 47 31.40 16.42 29.04
N LEU A 48 31.23 15.85 30.23
CA LEU A 48 32.18 15.47 31.27
C LEU A 48 31.37 14.77 32.39
N SER A 49 31.71 13.54 32.76
CA SER A 49 31.60 13.03 34.14
C SER A 49 32.30 11.69 34.25
N THR A 50 33.62 11.76 34.12
CA THR A 50 34.56 10.78 34.63
C THR A 50 34.39 10.69 36.15
N LYS A 51 34.14 9.50 36.72
CA LYS A 51 34.94 8.85 37.78
C LYS A 51 34.26 7.56 38.30
N LEU A 52 35.00 6.44 38.13
CA LEU A 52 35.06 5.21 38.95
C LEU A 52 33.78 4.35 39.02
N ALA A 53 33.77 3.03 38.80
CA ALA A 53 34.80 2.00 38.93
C ALA A 53 34.37 0.77 38.08
N LEU A 54 35.24 0.23 37.23
CA LEU A 54 36.05 -0.98 37.49
C LEU A 54 35.25 -2.30 37.34
N ALA A 55 35.34 -2.95 36.17
CA ALA A 55 35.88 -4.32 36.02
C ALA A 55 35.50 -4.98 34.67
N ALA A 56 36.54 -5.57 34.07
CA ALA A 56 36.54 -6.74 33.19
C ALA A 56 35.98 -6.63 31.76
N ALA A 57 36.88 -6.20 30.86
CA ALA A 57 36.96 -6.75 29.51
C ALA A 57 37.29 -8.26 29.56
N ALA A 58 36.32 -9.12 29.23
CA ALA A 58 36.56 -10.50 28.77
C ALA A 58 35.23 -11.06 28.23
N GLY A 59 35.05 -11.11 26.90
CA GLY A 59 33.88 -11.80 26.33
C GLY A 59 33.38 -11.37 24.95
N SER A 60 34.20 -10.80 24.07
CA SER A 60 33.78 -10.48 22.69
C SER A 60 34.37 -11.48 21.69
N ALA A 61 34.01 -12.76 21.80
CA ALA A 61 34.37 -13.76 20.78
C ALA A 61 33.33 -14.87 20.56
N LEU A 62 32.21 -14.90 21.29
CA LEU A 62 31.23 -15.99 21.20
C LEU A 62 29.90 -15.63 20.50
N ALA A 63 29.80 -14.44 19.89
CA ALA A 63 28.57 -14.01 19.20
C ALA A 63 28.46 -14.49 17.73
N LEU A 64 29.51 -15.08 17.16
CA LEU A 64 29.55 -15.49 15.74
C LEU A 64 29.09 -16.93 15.49
N LEU A 65 28.63 -17.66 16.52
CA LEU A 65 28.19 -19.05 16.42
C LEU A 65 26.69 -19.26 16.69
N MET A 66 25.87 -18.20 16.58
CA MET A 66 24.43 -18.40 16.64
C MET A 66 23.90 -18.78 15.25
N PRO A 67 23.38 -20.01 15.06
CA PRO A 67 22.62 -20.31 13.86
C PRO A 67 21.41 -19.37 13.83
N SER A 68 21.29 -18.60 12.75
CA SER A 68 20.08 -17.86 12.44
C SER A 68 18.93 -18.85 12.34
N LEU A 69 18.04 -18.84 13.33
CA LEU A 69 16.78 -19.60 13.24
C LEU A 69 16.02 -19.12 11.99
N PRO A 70 15.24 -19.99 11.35
CA PRO A 70 14.33 -19.54 10.31
C PRO A 70 13.44 -18.44 10.88
N ALA A 71 13.51 -17.25 10.28
CA ALA A 71 12.67 -16.14 10.69
C ALA A 71 11.22 -16.53 10.40
N SER A 72 10.38 -16.48 11.43
CA SER A 72 8.94 -16.48 11.26
C SER A 72 8.53 -15.21 10.50
N ALA A 73 7.53 -15.32 9.61
CA ALA A 73 7.08 -14.20 8.78
C ALA A 73 6.80 -12.93 9.61
N ASP A 74 7.35 -11.78 9.18
CA ASP A 74 7.18 -10.48 9.82
C ASP A 74 6.04 -9.69 9.14
N MET A 75 4.97 -9.49 9.91
CA MET A 75 3.77 -8.81 9.46
C MET A 75 3.98 -7.34 9.06
N GLU A 76 4.87 -6.61 9.72
CA GLU A 76 5.13 -5.21 9.39
C GLU A 76 6.03 -5.11 8.15
N ALA A 77 7.03 -6.01 8.03
CA ALA A 77 7.83 -6.14 6.82
C ALA A 77 6.94 -6.48 5.61
N GLY A 78 6.06 -7.47 5.75
CA GLY A 78 5.12 -7.89 4.70
C GLY A 78 4.18 -6.78 4.26
N LYS A 79 3.66 -6.00 5.21
CA LYS A 79 2.86 -4.80 4.91
C LYS A 79 3.67 -3.74 4.17
N SER A 80 4.93 -3.54 4.54
CA SER A 80 5.82 -2.60 3.85
C SER A 80 6.07 -3.03 2.40
N VAL A 81 6.40 -4.30 2.18
CA VAL A 81 6.58 -4.89 0.84
C VAL A 81 5.30 -4.75 0.02
N PHE A 82 4.14 -5.05 0.61
CA PHE A 82 2.85 -4.89 -0.06
C PHE A 82 2.61 -3.46 -0.52
N ASN A 83 2.86 -2.48 0.36
CA ASN A 83 2.65 -1.07 0.08
C ASN A 83 3.53 -0.56 -1.06
N GLN A 84 4.77 -1.02 -1.13
CA GLN A 84 5.74 -0.58 -2.14
C GLN A 84 5.49 -1.22 -3.51
N ASN A 85 5.09 -2.50 -3.55
CA ASN A 85 5.11 -3.29 -4.77
C ASN A 85 3.71 -3.67 -5.29
N CYS A 86 2.76 -3.91 -4.39
CA CYS A 86 1.50 -4.58 -4.72
C CYS A 86 0.32 -3.61 -4.88
N THR A 87 0.34 -2.49 -4.15
CA THR A 87 -0.78 -1.54 -4.08
C THR A 87 -1.15 -0.90 -5.41
N ALA A 88 -0.22 -0.81 -6.36
CA ALA A 88 -0.50 -0.29 -7.70
C ALA A 88 -1.67 -1.03 -8.38
N CYS A 89 -1.80 -2.33 -8.15
CA CYS A 89 -2.92 -3.13 -8.64
C CYS A 89 -3.91 -3.52 -7.55
N HIS A 90 -3.42 -3.70 -6.31
CA HIS A 90 -4.16 -4.29 -5.21
C HIS A 90 -4.55 -3.33 -4.08
N MET A 91 -4.66 -2.04 -4.38
CA MET A 91 -5.08 -1.03 -3.42
C MET A 91 -6.40 -1.41 -2.74
N GLY A 92 -6.43 -1.33 -1.40
CA GLY A 92 -7.61 -1.67 -0.60
C GLY A 92 -8.10 -3.11 -0.81
N GLY A 93 -7.19 -4.04 -1.12
CA GLY A 93 -7.51 -5.44 -1.40
C GLY A 93 -8.22 -5.67 -2.74
N ARG A 94 -8.34 -4.66 -3.60
CA ARG A 94 -9.03 -4.79 -4.90
C ARG A 94 -8.08 -5.35 -5.97
N ASN A 95 -8.52 -5.33 -7.22
CA ASN A 95 -7.68 -5.63 -8.37
C ASN A 95 -8.08 -4.72 -9.54
N SER A 96 -7.20 -3.80 -9.92
CA SER A 96 -7.46 -2.83 -11.00
C SER A 96 -7.35 -3.42 -12.40
N VAL A 97 -6.73 -4.61 -12.54
CA VAL A 97 -6.51 -5.27 -13.84
C VAL A 97 -7.62 -6.27 -14.13
N ILE A 98 -7.98 -7.11 -13.16
CA ILE A 98 -9.06 -8.11 -13.27
C ILE A 98 -9.98 -7.96 -12.07
N ALA A 99 -11.10 -7.25 -12.23
CA ALA A 99 -11.97 -6.81 -11.14
C ALA A 99 -12.45 -7.94 -10.21
N ASP A 100 -12.73 -9.13 -10.73
CA ASP A 100 -13.23 -10.26 -9.95
C ASP A 100 -12.14 -10.98 -9.11
N ARG A 101 -10.86 -10.72 -9.38
CA ARG A 101 -9.72 -11.38 -8.73
C ARG A 101 -9.11 -10.50 -7.63
N THR A 102 -9.95 -10.11 -6.67
CA THR A 102 -9.54 -9.34 -5.50
C THR A 102 -8.72 -10.18 -4.52
N LEU A 103 -8.23 -9.52 -3.46
CA LEU A 103 -7.57 -10.15 -2.32
C LEU A 103 -8.53 -10.39 -1.15
N ASP A 104 -9.85 -10.32 -1.39
CA ASP A 104 -10.83 -10.77 -0.40
C ASP A 104 -10.76 -12.30 -0.27
N ARG A 105 -11.02 -12.83 0.93
CA ARG A 105 -10.86 -14.26 1.22
C ARG A 105 -11.65 -15.14 0.25
N GLU A 106 -12.90 -14.81 -0.03
CA GLU A 106 -13.78 -15.57 -0.91
C GLU A 106 -13.28 -15.58 -2.36
N ALA A 107 -12.66 -14.48 -2.81
CA ALA A 107 -12.09 -14.39 -4.14
C ALA A 107 -10.81 -15.23 -4.24
N ILE A 108 -9.95 -15.18 -3.22
CA ILE A 108 -8.74 -15.99 -3.17
C ILE A 108 -9.11 -17.48 -3.17
N GLU A 109 -10.02 -17.92 -2.29
CA GLU A 109 -10.48 -19.31 -2.22
C GLU A 109 -10.99 -19.82 -3.58
N LYS A 110 -11.69 -18.97 -4.33
CA LYS A 110 -12.29 -19.34 -5.62
C LYS A 110 -11.30 -19.33 -6.79
N TYR A 111 -10.39 -18.36 -6.85
CA TYR A 111 -9.59 -18.08 -8.06
C TYR A 111 -8.10 -18.39 -7.92
N LEU A 112 -7.58 -18.46 -6.70
CA LEU A 112 -6.19 -18.83 -6.45
C LEU A 112 -6.04 -20.35 -6.61
N LYS A 113 -5.05 -20.76 -7.39
CA LYS A 113 -4.74 -22.18 -7.53
C LYS A 113 -4.12 -22.65 -6.20
N GLY A 114 -4.74 -23.63 -5.55
CA GLY A 114 -4.35 -24.08 -4.22
C GLY A 114 -5.29 -23.60 -3.10
N GLY A 115 -6.22 -22.70 -3.41
CA GLY A 115 -7.18 -22.18 -2.42
C GLY A 115 -6.58 -21.11 -1.50
N PHE A 116 -7.28 -20.81 -0.41
CA PHE A 116 -6.86 -19.83 0.59
C PHE A 116 -5.83 -20.42 1.56
N THR A 117 -4.58 -20.56 1.11
CA THR A 117 -3.43 -20.91 1.95
C THR A 117 -2.26 -19.96 1.70
N ILE A 118 -1.34 -19.87 2.68
CA ILE A 118 -0.16 -19.01 2.58
C ILE A 118 0.73 -19.48 1.43
N GLU A 119 0.95 -20.79 1.31
CA GLU A 119 1.81 -21.40 0.28
C GLU A 119 1.27 -21.14 -1.13
N ALA A 120 -0.05 -21.11 -1.30
CA ALA A 120 -0.68 -20.77 -2.58
C ALA A 120 -0.44 -19.31 -2.96
N ILE A 121 -0.47 -18.40 -1.98
CA ILE A 121 -0.20 -16.98 -2.17
C ILE A 121 1.28 -16.78 -2.48
N GLU A 122 2.18 -17.35 -1.68
CA GLU A 122 3.63 -17.34 -1.92
C GLU A 122 3.95 -17.82 -3.34
N TYR A 123 3.42 -18.99 -3.72
CA TYR A 123 3.66 -19.55 -5.04
C TYR A 123 3.23 -18.59 -6.17
N GLN A 124 2.08 -17.93 -6.03
CA GLN A 124 1.62 -16.98 -7.06
C GLN A 124 2.41 -15.68 -7.04
N VAL A 125 2.90 -15.21 -5.89
CA VAL A 125 3.81 -14.06 -5.80
C VAL A 125 5.15 -14.39 -6.47
N SER A 126 5.75 -15.54 -6.14
CA SER A 126 7.02 -15.97 -6.72
C SER A 126 6.94 -16.11 -8.24
N ASN A 127 5.90 -16.78 -8.75
CA ASN A 127 5.83 -17.18 -10.16
C ASN A 127 4.99 -16.26 -11.05
N GLY A 128 4.21 -15.35 -10.46
CA GLY A 128 3.23 -14.53 -11.18
C GLY A 128 2.09 -15.35 -11.79
N LYS A 129 1.16 -14.66 -12.45
CA LYS A 129 0.06 -15.28 -13.20
C LYS A 129 -0.57 -14.30 -14.20
N GLY A 130 -0.36 -14.55 -15.49
CA GLY A 130 -0.93 -13.71 -16.55
C GLY A 130 -0.39 -12.29 -16.48
N ALA A 131 -1.24 -11.31 -16.13
CA ALA A 131 -0.85 -9.91 -16.00
C ALA A 131 -0.15 -9.58 -14.66
N MET A 132 -0.24 -10.45 -13.65
CA MET A 132 0.52 -10.30 -12.41
C MET A 132 1.97 -10.77 -12.65
N PRO A 133 2.98 -9.91 -12.46
CA PRO A 133 4.39 -10.27 -12.68
C PRO A 133 4.88 -11.29 -11.65
N ALA A 134 5.96 -11.99 -11.99
CA ALA A 134 6.71 -12.85 -11.08
C ALA A 134 7.65 -12.00 -10.22
N TRP A 135 7.74 -12.29 -8.93
CA TRP A 135 8.55 -11.51 -7.97
C TRP A 135 9.78 -12.25 -7.45
N GLN A 136 9.95 -13.54 -7.75
CA GLN A 136 11.07 -14.35 -7.25
C GLN A 136 12.47 -13.83 -7.62
N ASP A 137 12.59 -13.05 -8.70
CA ASP A 137 13.86 -12.47 -9.15
C ASP A 137 14.06 -11.01 -8.66
N ILE A 138 13.09 -10.47 -7.91
CA ILE A 138 13.04 -9.06 -7.48
C ILE A 138 13.02 -8.95 -5.95
N LEU A 139 12.26 -9.82 -5.29
CA LEU A 139 12.11 -9.90 -3.85
C LEU A 139 12.86 -11.12 -3.31
N ASP A 140 13.45 -10.98 -2.13
CA ASP A 140 14.05 -12.11 -1.44
C ASP A 140 12.98 -13.10 -0.97
N GLU A 141 13.37 -14.36 -0.72
CA GLU A 141 12.43 -15.40 -0.29
C GLU A 141 11.66 -15.03 0.99
N ASP A 142 12.33 -14.36 1.93
CA ASP A 142 11.71 -13.96 3.19
C ASP A 142 10.73 -12.80 2.99
N GLU A 143 11.02 -11.85 2.09
CA GLU A 143 10.06 -10.79 1.73
C GLU A 143 8.80 -11.37 1.07
N ILE A 144 8.95 -12.43 0.28
CA ILE A 144 7.81 -13.14 -0.34
C ILE A 144 6.95 -13.83 0.72
N LYS A 145 7.57 -14.50 1.70
CA LYS A 145 6.84 -15.12 2.83
C LYS A 145 6.12 -14.06 3.66
N ASP A 146 6.81 -12.97 3.98
CA ASP A 146 6.27 -11.87 4.76
C ASP A 146 5.04 -11.25 4.08
N VAL A 147 5.12 -10.94 2.77
CA VAL A 147 3.99 -10.36 2.04
C VAL A 147 2.85 -11.36 1.87
N ALA A 148 3.14 -12.65 1.72
CA ALA A 148 2.11 -13.68 1.61
C ALA A 148 1.35 -13.87 2.93
N GLU A 149 2.06 -13.91 4.06
CA GLU A 149 1.45 -13.93 5.40
C GLU A 149 0.61 -12.67 5.63
N TYR A 150 1.12 -11.50 5.26
CA TYR A 150 0.38 -10.24 5.36
C TYR A 150 -0.94 -10.27 4.56
N VAL A 151 -0.91 -10.73 3.31
CA VAL A 151 -2.12 -10.85 2.47
C VAL A 151 -3.08 -11.86 3.05
N TYR A 152 -2.60 -13.03 3.47
CA TYR A 152 -3.41 -14.09 4.05
C TYR A 152 -4.13 -13.62 5.32
N THR A 153 -3.38 -13.09 6.29
CA THR A 153 -3.93 -12.62 7.57
C THR A 153 -4.89 -11.45 7.38
N THR A 154 -4.58 -10.50 6.50
CA THR A 154 -5.45 -9.35 6.20
C THR A 154 -6.75 -9.80 5.55
N ALA A 155 -6.68 -10.70 4.57
CA ALA A 155 -7.86 -11.27 3.92
C ALA A 155 -8.70 -12.10 4.90
N LYS A 156 -8.06 -12.91 5.76
CA LYS A 156 -8.73 -13.73 6.77
C LYS A 156 -9.52 -12.89 7.77
N ALA A 157 -9.03 -11.70 8.09
CA ALA A 157 -9.64 -10.77 9.02
C ALA A 157 -10.60 -9.76 8.35
N ASP A 158 -10.83 -9.86 7.03
CA ASP A 158 -11.55 -8.86 6.23
C ASP A 158 -10.99 -7.42 6.44
N GLY A 159 -9.68 -7.31 6.66
CA GLY A 159 -9.02 -6.11 7.18
C GLY A 159 -8.57 -5.08 6.15
N TRP A 160 -9.00 -5.22 4.89
CA TRP A 160 -8.58 -4.29 3.82
C TRP A 160 -9.17 -2.89 4.05
N PRO A 161 -8.35 -1.82 4.04
CA PRO A 161 -8.85 -0.46 4.16
C PRO A 161 -9.66 -0.10 2.88
N ARG A 162 -10.93 0.25 3.05
CA ARG A 162 -11.84 0.63 1.96
C ARG A 162 -12.21 2.09 2.00
#